data_AF-S3HKV7-F1
#
_entry.id   AF-S3HKV7-F1
#
_cell.length_a   1.000
_cell.length_b   1.000
_cell.length_c   1.000
_cell.angle_alpha   90.00
_cell.angle_beta   90.00
_cell.angle_gamma   90.00
#
_symmetry.space_group_name_H-M   'P 1'
#
loop_
_entity.id
_entity.type
_entity.pdbx_description
1 polymer ?
#
loop_
_entity_poly.entity_id
_entity_poly.type
_entity_poly.pdbx_seq_one_letter_code
_entity_poly.pdbx_strand_id
1 'polypeptide(L)'
;MTASAARTMVADDLLELGLDLDRLSENHLRTLWGEFKSLRAEEPHIRSVAIRIFVWYVVESKLFNSAAMRRSGAIGRSIATMRAWAETDPALTLVVLREAEAVKLFLYQIFERADAPRQMILEAQRRLLQA
;
A
#
# COMPACT_ATOMS: atom_id res chain seq x y z
N MET A 1 16.64 10.63 -15.22
CA MET A 1 15.18 10.67 -14.95
C MET A 1 14.87 11.94 -14.17
N THR A 2 13.82 12.69 -14.54
CA THR A 2 13.42 13.93 -13.84
C THR A 2 12.52 13.62 -12.63
N ALA A 3 12.43 14.54 -11.67
CA ALA A 3 11.54 14.39 -10.52
C ALA A 3 10.05 14.27 -10.92
N SER A 4 9.66 14.93 -12.02
CA SER A 4 8.30 14.83 -12.55
C SER A 4 8.00 13.42 -13.09
N ALA A 5 8.93 12.83 -13.86
CA ALA A 5 8.75 11.48 -14.40
C ALA A 5 8.67 10.42 -13.28
N ALA A 6 9.51 10.55 -12.25
CA ALA A 6 9.49 9.66 -11.09
C ALA A 6 8.15 9.73 -10.34
N ARG A 7 7.59 10.93 -10.18
CA ARG A 7 6.28 11.12 -9.54
C ARG A 7 5.15 10.49 -10.36
N THR A 8 5.16 10.65 -11.68
CA THR A 8 4.18 10.01 -12.57
C THR A 8 4.24 8.48 -12.46
N MET A 9 5.45 7.90 -12.51
CA MET A 9 5.61 6.45 -12.36
C MET A 9 5.10 5.95 -11.01
N VAL A 10 5.39 6.66 -9.91
CA VAL A 10 4.84 6.31 -8.60
C VAL A 10 3.32 6.42 -8.59
N ALA A 11 2.74 7.43 -9.25
CA ALA A 11 1.28 7.56 -9.33
C ALA A 11 0.65 6.38 -10.07
N ASP A 12 1.25 5.94 -11.18
CA ASP A 12 0.80 4.77 -11.94
C ASP A 12 0.94 3.48 -11.12
N ASP A 13 2.07 3.29 -10.44
CA ASP A 13 2.30 2.16 -9.55
C ASP A 13 1.30 2.15 -8.36
N LEU A 14 0.99 3.31 -7.78
CA LEU A 14 -0.03 3.44 -6.72
C LEU A 14 -1.42 3.08 -7.22
N LEU A 15 -1.77 3.46 -8.45
CA LEU A 15 -3.03 3.09 -9.08
C LEU A 15 -3.10 1.58 -9.36
N GLU A 16 -1.99 0.94 -9.72
CA GLU A 16 -1.87 -0.51 -9.86
C GLU A 16 -2.03 -1.23 -8.51
N LEU A 17 -1.46 -0.67 -7.44
CA LEU A 17 -1.72 -1.07 -6.05
C LEU A 17 -3.15 -0.75 -5.59
N GLY A 18 -3.97 -0.13 -6.44
CA GLY A 18 -5.39 0.07 -6.19
C GLY A 18 -5.72 1.34 -5.40
N LEU A 19 -4.75 2.23 -5.19
CA LEU A 19 -4.97 3.57 -4.65
C LEU A 19 -5.27 4.56 -5.78
N ASP A 20 -6.52 5.01 -5.85
CA ASP A 20 -6.99 5.99 -6.81
C ASP A 20 -6.79 7.41 -6.27
N LEU A 21 -5.75 8.07 -6.76
CA LEU A 21 -5.31 9.39 -6.30
C LEU A 21 -6.32 10.49 -6.64
N ASP A 22 -7.12 10.33 -7.69
CA ASP A 22 -8.14 11.30 -8.10
C ASP A 22 -9.29 11.39 -7.10
N ARG A 23 -9.42 10.39 -6.22
CA ARG A 23 -10.41 10.33 -5.15
C ARG A 23 -9.90 10.87 -3.81
N LEU A 24 -8.66 11.29 -3.75
CA LEU A 24 -8.08 11.90 -2.55
C LEU A 24 -8.34 13.41 -2.53
N SER A 25 -8.53 13.96 -1.33
CA SER A 25 -8.58 15.41 -1.15
C SER A 25 -7.23 16.02 -1.49
N GLU A 26 -7.22 17.30 -1.88
CA GLU A 26 -5.97 18.04 -2.14
C GLU A 26 -5.04 17.98 -0.92
N ASN A 27 -5.58 18.04 0.30
CA ASN A 27 -4.78 17.94 1.51
C ASN A 27 -4.12 16.56 1.65
N HIS A 28 -4.84 15.47 1.38
CA HIS A 28 -4.27 14.12 1.39
C HIS A 28 -3.17 13.97 0.34
N LEU A 29 -3.39 14.50 -0.86
CA LEU A 29 -2.40 14.49 -1.93
C LEU A 29 -1.13 15.25 -1.52
N ARG A 30 -1.26 16.43 -0.91
CA ARG A 30 -0.08 17.18 -0.43
C ARG A 30 0.73 16.39 0.60
N THR A 31 0.07 15.77 1.58
CA THR A 31 0.78 14.97 2.59
C THR A 31 1.46 13.76 1.97
N LEU A 32 0.75 13.03 1.10
CA LEU A 32 1.29 11.88 0.38
C LEU A 32 2.51 12.26 -0.47
N TRP A 33 2.49 13.42 -1.14
CA TRP A 33 3.64 13.90 -1.91
C TRP A 33 4.77 14.45 -1.05
N GLY A 34 4.49 14.89 0.18
CA GLY A 34 5.52 15.14 1.19
C GLY A 34 6.26 13.86 1.54
N GLU A 35 5.52 12.79 1.81
CA GLU A 35 6.08 11.48 2.14
C GLU A 35 6.87 10.88 0.97
N PHE A 36 6.34 10.98 -0.26
CA PHE A 36 7.06 10.59 -1.47
C PHE A 36 8.44 11.23 -1.57
N LYS A 37 8.55 12.54 -1.30
CA LYS A 37 9.84 13.24 -1.38
C LYS A 37 10.82 12.73 -0.34
N SER A 38 10.35 12.44 0.88
CA SER A 38 11.16 11.86 1.95
C SER A 38 11.68 10.48 1.55
N LEU A 39 10.75 9.58 1.18
CA LEU A 39 11.08 8.20 0.80
C LEU A 39 11.98 8.15 -0.44
N ARG A 40 11.77 9.03 -1.42
CA ARG A 40 12.58 9.05 -2.64
C ARG A 40 14.04 9.44 -2.38
N ALA A 41 14.32 10.17 -1.29
CA ALA A 41 15.69 10.48 -0.89
C ALA A 41 16.42 9.26 -0.31
N GLU A 42 15.68 8.31 0.25
CA GLU A 42 16.22 7.12 0.93
C GLU A 42 16.20 5.86 0.05
N GLU A 43 15.27 5.79 -0.91
CA GLU A 43 14.98 4.58 -1.69
C GLU A 43 15.37 4.73 -3.17
N PRO A 44 16.30 3.90 -3.67
CA PRO A 44 16.74 3.97 -5.06
C PRO A 44 15.66 3.47 -6.03
N HIS A 45 14.82 2.51 -5.61
CA HIS A 45 13.87 1.84 -6.48
C HIS A 45 12.47 2.49 -6.45
N ILE A 46 11.94 2.86 -7.62
CA ILE A 46 10.64 3.57 -7.72
C ILE A 46 9.48 2.73 -7.19
N ARG A 47 9.41 1.44 -7.53
CA ARG A 47 8.38 0.56 -6.97
C ARG A 47 8.51 0.36 -5.46
N SER A 48 9.73 0.40 -4.89
CA SER A 48 9.92 0.39 -3.43
C SER A 48 9.28 1.62 -2.81
N VAL A 49 9.48 2.80 -3.43
CA VAL A 49 8.82 4.05 -3.01
C VAL A 49 7.30 3.93 -3.12
N ALA A 50 6.75 3.43 -4.22
CA ALA A 50 5.31 3.26 -4.38
C ALA A 50 4.70 2.30 -3.33
N ILE A 51 5.37 1.16 -3.09
CA ILE A 51 5.00 0.20 -2.05
C ILE A 51 4.97 0.87 -0.66
N ARG A 52 6.05 1.57 -0.28
CA ARG A 52 6.15 2.25 1.02
C ARG A 52 5.12 3.35 1.17
N ILE A 53 4.85 4.15 0.12
CA ILE A 53 3.80 5.17 0.15
C ILE A 53 2.42 4.56 0.32
N PHE A 54 2.13 3.48 -0.42
CA PHE A 54 0.87 2.78 -0.31
C PHE A 54 0.64 2.29 1.11
N VAL A 55 1.63 1.62 1.70
CA VAL A 55 1.51 1.10 3.06
C VAL A 55 1.46 2.19 4.11
N TRP A 56 2.28 3.24 3.98
CA TRP A 56 2.16 4.43 4.83
C TRP A 56 0.75 5.02 4.78
N TYR A 57 0.16 5.18 3.59
CA TYR A 57 -1.20 5.71 3.43
C TYR A 57 -2.24 4.82 4.15
N VAL A 58 -2.13 3.50 3.99
CA VAL A 58 -3.09 2.55 4.58
C VAL A 58 -2.93 2.42 6.09
N VAL A 59 -1.69 2.29 6.57
CA VAL A 59 -1.39 1.82 7.93
C VAL A 59 -1.04 2.96 8.88
N GLU A 60 -0.35 4.00 8.40
CA GLU A 60 0.31 4.98 9.28
C GLU A 60 -0.31 6.38 9.21
N SER A 61 -0.78 6.79 8.03
CA SER A 61 -1.12 8.19 7.75
C SER A 61 -2.29 8.74 8.59
N LYS A 62 -3.16 7.86 9.10
CA LYS A 62 -4.49 8.19 9.64
C LYS A 62 -5.42 8.91 8.64
N LEU A 63 -5.02 9.00 7.37
CA LEU A 63 -5.76 9.62 6.27
C LEU A 63 -6.54 8.58 5.45
N PHE A 64 -6.49 7.31 5.84
CA PHE A 64 -7.07 6.21 5.09
C PHE A 64 -8.56 6.43 4.81
N ASN A 65 -8.89 6.57 3.53
CA ASN A 65 -10.24 6.62 3.01
C ASN A 65 -10.47 5.44 2.07
N SER A 66 -11.40 4.55 2.43
CA SER A 66 -11.75 3.37 1.62
C SER A 66 -12.37 3.74 0.26
N ALA A 67 -12.99 4.92 0.13
CA ALA A 67 -13.52 5.39 -1.15
C ALA A 67 -12.42 5.69 -2.18
N ALA A 68 -11.20 5.99 -1.71
CA ALA A 68 -10.02 6.18 -2.55
C ALA A 68 -9.41 4.86 -3.03
N MET A 69 -9.95 3.72 -2.60
CA MET A 69 -9.57 2.43 -3.14
C MET A 69 -10.38 2.14 -4.41
N ARG A 70 -9.74 1.56 -5.43
CA ARG A 70 -10.43 1.23 -6.71
C ARG A 70 -11.63 0.30 -6.55
N ARG A 71 -11.63 -0.55 -5.51
CA ARG A 71 -12.68 -1.56 -5.26
C ARG A 71 -12.62 -2.12 -3.85
N SER A 72 -13.71 -2.74 -3.42
CA SER A 72 -13.72 -3.57 -2.20
C SER A 72 -12.66 -4.68 -2.28
N GLY A 73 -11.98 -4.94 -1.17
CA GLY A 73 -10.87 -5.89 -1.10
C GLY A 73 -9.62 -5.50 -1.88
N ALA A 74 -9.45 -4.21 -2.24
CA ALA A 74 -8.26 -3.75 -2.96
C ALA A 74 -6.96 -4.09 -2.21
N ILE A 75 -6.92 -3.94 -0.88
CA ILE A 75 -5.71 -4.21 -0.07
C ILE A 75 -5.13 -5.62 -0.31
N GLY A 76 -5.97 -6.65 -0.34
CA GLY A 76 -5.50 -8.02 -0.61
C GLY A 76 -4.89 -8.16 -2.02
N ARG A 77 -5.50 -7.50 -3.01
CA ARG A 77 -4.95 -7.45 -4.37
C ARG A 77 -3.67 -6.61 -4.44
N SER A 78 -3.56 -5.54 -3.65
CA SER A 78 -2.32 -4.77 -3.54
C SER A 78 -1.18 -5.67 -3.06
N ILE A 79 -1.41 -6.51 -2.05
CA ILE A 79 -0.42 -7.49 -1.57
C ILE A 79 -0.02 -8.46 -2.69
N ALA A 80 -0.98 -8.99 -3.44
CA ALA A 80 -0.73 -9.85 -4.59
C ALA A 80 0.13 -9.14 -5.66
N THR A 81 -0.23 -7.90 -6.02
CA THR A 81 0.53 -7.07 -6.98
C THR A 81 1.95 -6.82 -6.49
N MET A 82 2.13 -6.49 -5.22
CA MET A 82 3.46 -6.32 -4.62
C MET A 82 4.30 -7.61 -4.75
N ARG A 83 3.72 -8.77 -4.48
CA ARG A 83 4.39 -10.07 -4.64
C ARG A 83 4.76 -10.33 -6.10
N ALA A 84 3.85 -10.09 -7.04
CA ALA A 84 4.10 -10.24 -8.46
C ALA A 84 5.25 -9.33 -8.93
N TRP A 85 5.32 -8.09 -8.44
CA TRP A 85 6.47 -7.23 -8.73
C TRP A 85 7.78 -7.81 -8.18
N ALA A 86 7.80 -8.36 -6.97
CA ALA A 86 9.00 -9.01 -6.41
C ALA A 86 9.41 -10.30 -7.14
N GLU A 87 8.47 -11.04 -7.72
CA GLU A 87 8.78 -12.18 -8.58
C GLU A 87 9.52 -11.72 -9.85
N THR A 88 9.12 -10.57 -10.42
CA THR A 88 9.79 -10.00 -11.60
C THR A 88 11.08 -9.24 -11.28
N ASP A 89 11.18 -8.70 -10.06
CA ASP A 89 12.33 -7.93 -9.59
C ASP A 89 12.67 -8.32 -8.14
N PRO A 90 13.64 -9.24 -7.96
CA PRO A 90 14.03 -9.72 -6.64
C PRO A 90 14.52 -8.63 -5.68
N ALA A 91 14.94 -7.47 -6.16
CA ALA A 91 15.35 -6.35 -5.31
C ALA A 91 14.18 -5.83 -4.43
N LEU A 92 12.94 -6.10 -4.85
CA LEU A 92 11.73 -5.73 -4.11
C LEU A 92 11.36 -6.72 -3.01
N THR A 93 11.96 -7.91 -2.96
CA THR A 93 11.53 -9.00 -2.06
C THR A 93 11.44 -8.56 -0.60
N LEU A 94 12.49 -7.90 -0.08
CA LEU A 94 12.53 -7.51 1.33
C LEU A 94 11.50 -6.42 1.66
N VAL A 95 11.34 -5.42 0.78
CA VAL A 95 10.35 -4.36 1.01
C VAL A 95 8.93 -4.94 0.94
N VAL A 96 8.64 -5.80 -0.03
CA VAL A 96 7.33 -6.44 -0.16
C VAL A 96 7.00 -7.30 1.06
N LEU A 97 7.94 -8.09 1.57
CA LEU A 97 7.73 -8.90 2.77
C LEU A 97 7.43 -8.02 4.00
N ARG A 98 8.24 -6.98 4.22
CA ARG A 98 8.08 -6.04 5.35
C ARG A 98 6.72 -5.32 5.28
N GLU A 99 6.44 -4.71 4.14
CA GLU A 99 5.25 -3.88 3.95
C GLU A 99 3.96 -4.70 3.92
N ALA A 100 3.97 -5.89 3.32
CA ALA A 100 2.82 -6.79 3.38
C ALA A 100 2.52 -7.25 4.81
N GLU A 101 3.55 -7.46 5.64
CA GLU A 101 3.35 -7.81 7.05
C GLU A 101 2.76 -6.66 7.85
N ALA A 102 3.21 -5.42 7.62
CA ALA A 102 2.63 -4.23 8.24
C ALA A 102 1.13 -4.10 7.94
N VAL A 103 0.74 -4.31 6.67
CA VAL A 103 -0.68 -4.29 6.26
C VAL A 103 -1.49 -5.39 6.96
N LYS A 104 -0.95 -6.61 7.08
CA LYS A 104 -1.65 -7.70 7.79
C LYS A 104 -1.86 -7.39 9.26
N LEU A 105 -0.83 -6.88 9.95
CA LEU A 105 -0.91 -6.50 11.35
C LEU A 105 -1.94 -5.39 11.57
N PHE A 106 -1.96 -4.39 10.68
CA PHE A 106 -2.96 -3.33 10.71
C PHE A 106 -4.39 -3.86 10.57
N LEU A 107 -4.64 -4.73 9.59
CA LEU A 107 -5.95 -5.34 9.39
C LEU A 107 -6.37 -6.20 10.59
N TYR A 108 -5.42 -6.95 11.16
CA TYR A 108 -5.66 -7.72 12.38
C TYR A 108 -6.10 -6.82 13.54
N GLN A 109 -5.39 -5.72 13.79
CA GLN A 109 -5.75 -4.75 14.82
C GLN A 109 -7.12 -4.10 14.58
N ILE A 110 -7.51 -3.85 13.32
CA ILE A 110 -8.85 -3.36 12.99
C ILE A 110 -9.91 -4.40 13.39
N PHE A 111 -9.70 -5.67 13.04
CA PHE A 111 -10.66 -6.72 13.35
C PHE A 111 -10.79 -6.98 14.85
N GLU A 112 -9.68 -6.95 15.59
CA GLU A 112 -9.71 -7.03 17.05
C GLU A 112 -10.50 -5.88 17.67
N ARG A 113 -10.30 -4.65 17.19
CA ARG A 113 -11.05 -3.47 17.67
C ARG A 113 -12.53 -3.51 17.34
N ALA A 114 -12.89 -4.16 16.24
CA ALA A 114 -14.28 -4.33 15.81
C ALA A 114 -15.01 -5.48 16.54
N ASP A 115 -14.35 -6.15 17.49
CA ASP A 115 -14.84 -7.34 18.19
C ASP A 115 -15.32 -8.44 17.23
N ALA A 116 -14.62 -8.57 16.09
CA ALA A 116 -14.96 -9.59 15.10
C ALA A 116 -14.69 -10.99 15.67
N PRO A 117 -15.56 -11.99 15.41
CA PRO A 117 -15.32 -13.36 15.87
C PRO A 117 -13.97 -13.88 15.39
N ARG A 118 -13.18 -14.49 16.28
CA ARG A 118 -11.81 -14.97 15.97
C ARG A 118 -11.73 -15.81 14.69
N GLN A 119 -12.74 -16.63 14.42
CA GLN A 119 -12.82 -17.43 13.18
C GLN A 119 -12.90 -16.57 11.92
N MET A 120 -13.62 -15.45 11.96
CA MET A 120 -13.72 -14.49 10.86
C MET A 120 -12.37 -13.78 10.63
N ILE A 121 -11.66 -13.43 11.69
CA ILE A 121 -10.31 -12.83 11.60
C ILE A 121 -9.34 -13.79 10.92
N LEU A 122 -9.30 -15.04 11.37
CA LEU A 122 -8.43 -16.07 10.81
C LEU A 122 -8.76 -16.37 9.34
N GLU A 123 -10.04 -16.42 8.99
CA GLU A 123 -10.48 -16.64 7.60
C GLU A 123 -10.13 -15.44 6.70
N ALA A 124 -10.31 -14.21 7.19
CA ALA A 124 -9.89 -13.00 6.49
C ALA A 124 -8.37 -12.98 6.26
N GLN A 125 -7.57 -13.32 7.28
CA GLN A 125 -6.12 -13.46 7.17
C GLN A 125 -5.72 -14.54 6.17
N ARG A 126 -6.37 -15.71 6.20
CA ARG A 126 -6.09 -16.80 5.25
C ARG A 126 -6.34 -16.36 3.81
N ARG A 127 -7.46 -15.67 3.55
CA ARG A 127 -7.78 -15.11 2.23
C ARG A 127 -6.80 -14.02 1.78
N LEU A 128 -6.31 -13.20 2.70
CA LEU A 128 -5.28 -12.20 2.44
C LEU A 128 -3.90 -12.83 2.14
N LEU A 129 -3.60 -14.01 2.71
CA LEU A 129 -2.33 -14.72 2.52
C LEU A 129 -2.29 -15.55 1.24
N GLN A 130 -3.43 -16.08 0.81
CA GLN A 130 -3.59 -16.89 -0.41
C GLN A 130 -3.82 -16.04 -1.67
N ALA A 131 -4.06 -14.73 -1.52
CA ALA A 131 -4.19 -13.78 -2.62
C ALA A 131 -2.84 -13.34 -3.20
#